data_AF-A0A0A7LAC4-F1
#
_entry.id   AF-A0A0A7LAC4-F1
#
_cell.length_a   1.000
_cell.length_b   1.000
_cell.length_c   1.000
_cell.angle_alpha   90.00
_cell.angle_beta   90.00
_cell.angle_gamma   90.00
#
_symmetry.space_group_name_H-M   'P 1'
#
loop_
_entity.id
_entity.type
_entity.pdbx_description
1 polymer ?
#
loop_
_entity_poly.entity_id
_entity_poly.type
_entity_poly.pdbx_seq_one_letter_code
_entity_poly.pdbx_strand_id
1 'polypeptide(L)'
;MNAATSLALRICLFSGIIVLALGLVLSDQDYGRDILWVGILILVISPFVGVLTTYVYLISEKDWKWVKVASVLIAVIAVSIVMSILK
;
A
#
# COMPACT_ATOMS: atom_id res chain seq x y z
N MET A 1 7.20 17.65 -4.76
CA MET A 1 6.54 16.34 -4.56
C MET A 1 6.88 15.51 -5.79
N ASN A 2 7.79 14.56 -5.68
CA ASN A 2 8.38 13.94 -6.87
C ASN A 2 7.39 13.04 -7.61
N ALA A 3 7.42 13.17 -8.95
CA ALA A 3 6.52 12.47 -9.84
C ALA A 3 6.58 10.95 -9.65
N ALA A 4 7.76 10.38 -9.36
CA ALA A 4 7.95 8.94 -9.19
C ALA A 4 7.15 8.34 -8.01
N THR A 5 7.16 8.98 -6.83
CA THR A 5 6.42 8.52 -5.65
C THR A 5 4.92 8.66 -5.85
N SER A 6 4.50 9.76 -6.48
CA SER A 6 3.11 9.99 -6.89
C SER A 6 2.62 8.95 -7.92
N LEU A 7 3.47 8.56 -8.86
CA LEU A 7 3.13 7.62 -9.94
C LEU A 7 3.06 6.18 -9.42
N ALA A 8 3.97 5.77 -8.54
CA ALA A 8 3.93 4.47 -7.88
C ALA A 8 2.66 4.29 -7.03
N LEU A 9 2.29 5.29 -6.21
CA LEU A 9 1.03 5.28 -5.46
C LEU A 9 -0.17 5.23 -6.39
N ARG A 10 -0.17 6.04 -7.46
CA ARG A 10 -1.28 6.08 -8.42
C ARG A 10 -1.47 4.75 -9.11
N ILE A 11 -0.40 4.09 -9.58
CA ILE A 11 -0.50 2.77 -10.20
C ILE A 11 -1.04 1.74 -9.20
N CYS A 12 -0.55 1.75 -7.95
CA CYS A 12 -0.99 0.79 -6.94
C CYS A 12 -2.46 0.99 -6.56
N LEU A 13 -2.91 2.23 -6.38
CA LEU A 13 -4.31 2.57 -6.15
C LEU A 13 -5.20 2.24 -7.34
N PHE A 14 -4.83 2.67 -8.55
CA PHE A 14 -5.62 2.41 -9.75
C PHE A 14 -5.74 0.90 -10.04
N SER A 15 -4.64 0.15 -9.91
CA SER A 15 -4.68 -1.30 -10.09
C SER A 15 -5.57 -1.99 -9.05
N GLY A 16 -5.47 -1.62 -7.77
CA GLY A 16 -6.35 -2.17 -6.72
C GLY A 16 -7.83 -1.87 -6.98
N ILE A 17 -8.16 -0.65 -7.39
CA ILE A 17 -9.54 -0.25 -7.73
C ILE A 17 -10.06 -1.03 -8.94
N ILE A 18 -9.24 -1.22 -9.98
CA ILE A 18 -9.64 -1.98 -11.18
C ILE A 18 -9.89 -3.46 -10.82
N VAL A 19 -9.00 -4.08 -10.04
CA VAL A 19 -9.15 -5.47 -9.62
C VAL A 19 -10.42 -5.65 -8.78
N LEU A 20 -10.73 -4.71 -7.88
CA LEU A 20 -11.99 -4.74 -7.12
C LEU A 20 -13.23 -4.55 -7.99
N ALA A 21 -13.19 -3.61 -8.94
CA ALA A 21 -14.30 -3.40 -9.87
C ALA A 21 -14.56 -4.67 -10.71
N LEU A 22 -13.51 -5.33 -11.19
CA LEU A 22 -13.61 -6.60 -11.90
C LEU A 22 -14.14 -7.73 -11.00
N GLY A 23 -13.65 -7.83 -9.76
CA GLY A 23 -14.14 -8.81 -8.79
C GLY A 23 -15.61 -8.61 -8.44
N LEU A 24 -16.08 -7.36 -8.36
CA LEU A 24 -17.48 -7.03 -8.10
C LEU A 24 -18.38 -7.42 -9.29
N VAL A 25 -17.95 -7.12 -10.52
CA VAL A 25 -18.70 -7.48 -11.75
C VAL A 25 -18.75 -9.00 -11.94
N LEU A 26 -17.70 -9.71 -11.54
CA LEU A 26 -17.61 -11.16 -11.64
C LEU A 26 -18.12 -11.88 -10.38
N SER A 27 -18.70 -11.16 -9.41
CA SER A 27 -19.04 -11.69 -8.08
C SER A 27 -20.07 -12.83 -8.09
N ASP A 28 -20.90 -12.91 -9.14
CA ASP A 28 -21.85 -14.01 -9.35
C ASP A 28 -21.19 -15.30 -9.87
N GLN A 29 -19.91 -15.25 -10.25
CA GLN A 29 -19.12 -16.41 -10.66
C GLN A 29 -18.30 -16.93 -9.46
N ASP A 30 -18.05 -18.25 -9.37
CA ASP A 30 -17.28 -18.86 -8.27
C ASP A 30 -15.92 -18.15 -8.02
N TYR A 31 -15.28 -17.63 -9.08
CA TYR A 31 -14.00 -16.92 -9.01
C TYR A 31 -14.09 -15.45 -8.58
N GLY A 32 -15.26 -14.82 -8.62
CA GLY A 32 -15.42 -13.40 -8.31
C GLY A 32 -15.07 -13.06 -6.86
N ARG A 33 -15.36 -14.00 -5.96
CA ARG A 33 -15.05 -13.86 -4.53
C ARG A 33 -13.53 -13.86 -4.27
N ASP A 34 -12.77 -14.71 -4.96
CA ASP A 34 -11.30 -14.74 -4.85
C ASP A 34 -10.67 -13.47 -5.43
N ILE A 35 -11.17 -13.00 -6.57
CA ILE A 35 -10.69 -11.75 -7.20
C ILE A 35 -10.97 -10.53 -6.30
N LEU A 36 -12.12 -10.50 -5.63
CA LEU A 36 -12.43 -9.47 -4.63
C LEU A 36 -11.43 -9.50 -3.47
N TRP A 37 -11.13 -10.68 -2.91
CA TRP A 37 -10.13 -10.81 -1.85
C TRP A 37 -8.75 -10.33 -2.29
N VAL A 38 -8.32 -10.66 -3.51
CA VAL A 38 -7.06 -10.15 -4.07
C VAL A 38 -7.07 -8.63 -4.21
N GLY A 39 -8.18 -8.04 -4.70
CA GLY A 39 -8.33 -6.59 -4.81
C GLY A 39 -8.26 -5.87 -3.46
N ILE A 40 -8.92 -6.43 -2.44
CA ILE A 40 -8.85 -5.92 -1.06
C ILE A 40 -7.41 -5.99 -0.56
N LEU A 41 -6.72 -7.12 -0.75
CA LEU A 41 -5.34 -7.30 -0.32
C LEU A 41 -4.41 -6.25 -0.95
N ILE A 42 -4.57 -5.99 -2.26
CA ILE A 42 -3.80 -4.96 -2.98
C ILE A 42 -4.04 -3.58 -2.38
N LEU A 43 -5.29 -3.21 -2.09
CA LEU A 43 -5.60 -1.92 -1.46
C LEU A 43 -5.06 -1.81 -0.03
N VAL A 44 -5.11 -2.88 0.75
CA VAL A 44 -4.55 -2.91 2.10
C VAL A 44 -3.02 -2.75 2.05
N ILE A 45 -2.35 -3.38 1.08
CA ILE A 45 -0.87 -3.32 0.94
C ILE A 45 -0.39 -1.99 0.32
N SER A 46 -1.20 -1.36 -0.54
CA SER A 46 -0.91 -0.10 -1.23
C SER A 46 -0.30 1.02 -0.34
N PRO A 47 -0.88 1.39 0.83
CA PRO A 47 -0.29 2.42 1.69
C PRO A 47 1.11 2.04 2.20
N PHE A 48 1.38 0.75 2.45
CA PHE A 48 2.70 0.30 2.90
C PHE A 48 3.75 0.45 1.80
N VAL A 49 3.41 0.09 0.57
CA VAL A 49 4.28 0.28 -0.60
C VAL A 49 4.60 1.76 -0.80
N GLY A 50 3.60 2.62 -0.60
CA GLY A 50 3.77 4.07 -0.68
C GLY A 50 4.72 4.65 0.37
N VAL A 51 4.61 4.18 1.62
CA VAL A 51 5.53 4.58 2.71
C VAL A 51 6.95 4.08 2.42
N LEU A 52 7.11 2.84 1.96
CA LEU A 52 8.42 2.25 1.61
C LEU A 52 9.10 3.01 0.46
N THR A 53 8.38 3.31 -0.62
CA THR A 53 8.94 4.09 -1.74
C THR A 53 9.32 5.50 -1.30
N THR A 54 8.51 6.14 -0.46
CA THR A 54 8.82 7.46 0.11
C THR A 54 10.08 7.39 0.97
N TYR A 55 10.23 6.37 1.80
CA TYR A 55 11.40 6.17 2.65
C TYR A 55 12.70 5.96 1.87
N VAL A 56 12.67 5.08 0.84
CA VAL A 56 13.83 4.83 -0.03
C VAL A 56 14.24 6.11 -0.77
N TYR A 57 13.25 6.87 -1.25
CA TYR A 57 13.49 8.13 -1.92
C TYR A 57 14.14 9.16 -0.99
N LEU A 58 13.65 9.30 0.24
CA LEU A 58 14.17 10.20 1.26
C LEU A 58 15.63 9.88 1.66
N ILE A 59 15.99 8.60 1.70
CA ILE A 59 17.38 8.17 1.90
C ILE A 59 18.24 8.60 0.70
N SER A 60 17.74 8.44 -0.52
CA SER A 60 18.46 8.83 -1.74
C SER A 60 18.71 10.33 -1.83
N GLU A 61 17.77 11.16 -1.36
CA GLU A 61 17.95 12.62 -1.27
C GLU A 61 18.82 13.07 -0.09
N LYS A 62 19.26 12.13 0.77
CA LYS A 62 19.97 12.42 2.03
C LYS A 62 19.23 13.40 2.93
N ASP A 63 17.90 13.46 2.85
CA ASP A 63 17.10 14.34 3.68
C ASP A 63 16.76 13.68 5.03
N TRP A 64 17.78 13.62 5.89
CA TRP A 64 17.76 12.90 7.17
C TRP A 64 16.65 13.37 8.12
N LYS A 65 16.17 14.62 7.99
CA LYS A 65 15.08 15.13 8.82
C LYS A 65 13.77 14.40 8.51
N TRP A 66 13.49 14.21 7.23
CA TRP A 66 12.27 13.55 6.78
C TRP A 66 12.37 12.02 6.80
N VAL A 67 13.58 11.45 6.65
CA VAL A 67 13.82 10.02 6.91
C VAL A 67 13.38 9.63 8.34
N LYS A 68 13.68 10.47 9.34
CA LYS A 68 13.24 10.23 10.73
C LYS A 68 11.71 10.18 10.85
N VAL A 69 11.01 11.12 10.23
CA VAL A 69 9.54 11.14 10.24
C VAL A 69 8.96 9.88 9.58
N ALA A 70 9.48 9.50 8.41
CA ALA A 70 9.06 8.27 7.73
C ALA A 70 9.37 7.01 8.55
N SER A 71 10.50 6.98 9.27
CA SER A 71 10.86 5.85 10.14
C SER A 71 9.90 5.67 11.31
N VAL A 72 9.41 6.77 11.92
CA VAL A 72 8.38 6.72 12.96
C VAL A 72 7.09 6.14 12.40
N LEU A 73 6.71 6.53 11.18
CA LEU A 73 5.52 6.01 10.53
C LEU A 73 5.61 4.50 10.28
N ILE A 74 6.77 4.02 9.81
CA ILE A 74 7.05 2.59 9.64
C ILE A 74 7.01 1.85 10.98
N ALA A 75 7.54 2.45 12.05
CA ALA A 75 7.51 1.84 13.38
C ALA A 75 6.07 1.69 13.91
N VAL A 76 5.22 2.72 13.75
CA VAL A 76 3.79 2.65 14.15
C VAL A 76 3.05 1.58 13.36
N ILE A 77 3.33 1.48 12.06
CA ILE A 77 2.85 0.39 11.19
C ILE A 77 3.25 -0.97 11.74
N ALA A 78 4.53 -1.16 12.06
CA ALA A 78 5.05 -2.43 12.56
C ALA A 78 4.40 -2.83 13.90
N VAL A 79 4.25 -1.87 14.81
CA VAL A 79 3.56 -2.08 16.09
C VAL A 79 2.10 -2.47 15.87
N SER A 80 1.42 -1.82 14.93
CA SER A 80 0.02 -2.13 14.61
C SER A 80 -0.14 -3.55 14.07
N ILE A 81 0.77 -4.00 13.21
CA ILE A 81 0.81 -5.38 12.69
C ILE A 81 1.07 -6.38 13.83
N VAL A 82 2.09 -6.11 14.66
CA VAL A 82 2.43 -6.98 15.80
C VAL A 82 1.26 -7.11 16.77
N MET A 83 0.59 -6.00 17.11
CA MET A 83 -0.59 -6.04 17.97
C MET A 83 -1.77 -6.77 17.33
N SER A 84 -1.93 -6.69 16.01
CA SER A 84 -2.97 -7.44 15.31
C SER A 84 -2.71 -8.95 15.27
N ILE A 85 -1.45 -9.38 15.33
CA ILE A 85 -1.08 -10.81 15.30
C ILE A 85 -1.10 -11.42 16.72
N LEU A 86 -0.78 -10.63 17.75
CA LEU A 86 -0.78 -11.06 19.15
C LEU A 86 -2.19 -11.20 19.77
N LYS A 87 -3.23 -10.82 19.03
CA LYS A 87 -4.62 -10.80 19.47
C LYS A 87 -5.42 -11.89 18.78
#